data_AF-T0QJ03-F1
#
_entry.id   AF-T0QJ03-F1
#
_cell.length_a   1.000
_cell.length_b   1.000
_cell.length_c   1.000
_cell.angle_alpha   90.00
_cell.angle_beta   90.00
_cell.angle_gamma   90.00
#
_symmetry.space_group_name_H-M   'P 1'
#
loop_
_entity.id
_entity.type
_entity.pdbx_description
1 polymer ?
#
loop_
_entity_poly.entity_id
_entity_poly.type
_entity_poly.pdbx_seq_one_letter_code
_entity_poly.pdbx_strand_id
1 'polypeptide(L)'
;MLPTSTLLATMQRRPAPVTFEKETDAALTVPPQTSGVFASNIVRCSLKMDTKVTQVTVTASSEIDIAFVSVISSLELVRCHGVRAAFTGTCRTIVVDACDNVMLVVPAESTVRVVSSASTRVRIVTSATQDAYCVPDLDLQTLETCIAPYGRPDYPDFLYYHPCQSTQLIDLAEVSPLWRDIWSHWHKLPWTLKSYTAPTALQHLADLVDTPIWLQVLPTFHVTRPVTQEMCLAVKLGYHRPFYAAVAASDLRTLRSFMSASGEWPTLPQFTALVNGRVAGSDAPRPVSLAVLYKDITHIWQAACLASGATGDGAPRYCTLNRVD
;
A
#
# COMPACT_ATOMS: atom_id res chain seq x y z
N MET A 1 47.59 -39.33 1.70
CA MET A 1 46.54 -39.14 0.68
C MET A 1 45.22 -39.50 1.31
N LEU A 2 44.37 -38.51 1.59
CA LEU A 2 42.98 -38.76 2.01
C LEU A 2 42.21 -39.28 0.78
N PRO A 3 41.40 -40.34 0.91
CA PRO A 3 40.68 -40.91 -0.22
C PRO A 3 39.70 -39.87 -0.77
N THR A 4 39.84 -39.58 -2.05
CA THR A 4 39.08 -38.60 -2.85
C THR A 4 37.65 -39.11 -3.14
N SER A 5 36.97 -39.68 -2.15
CA SER A 5 35.65 -40.30 -2.30
C SER A 5 34.50 -39.51 -1.67
N THR A 6 34.76 -38.42 -0.95
CA THR A 6 33.72 -37.74 -0.14
C THR A 6 33.11 -36.50 -0.79
N LEU A 7 33.80 -35.83 -1.72
CA LEU A 7 33.34 -34.55 -2.30
C LEU A 7 32.51 -34.76 -3.60
N LEU A 8 32.94 -35.69 -4.46
CA LEU A 8 32.17 -36.08 -5.65
C LEU A 8 30.93 -36.93 -5.31
N ALA A 9 30.98 -37.69 -4.21
CA ALA A 9 29.81 -38.43 -3.70
C ALA A 9 28.77 -37.52 -3.03
N THR A 10 29.18 -36.38 -2.44
CA THR A 10 28.24 -35.36 -1.93
C THR A 10 27.71 -34.42 -3.01
N MET A 11 28.37 -34.38 -4.18
CA MET A 11 27.83 -33.78 -5.41
C MET A 11 26.84 -34.70 -6.15
N GLN A 12 26.43 -35.82 -5.54
CA GLN A 12 25.32 -36.63 -6.05
C GLN A 12 24.08 -35.75 -6.22
N ARG A 13 23.56 -35.81 -7.46
CA ARG A 13 22.47 -35.00 -8.02
C ARG A 13 21.42 -34.66 -6.96
N ARG A 14 21.13 -33.36 -6.78
CA ARG A 14 19.94 -32.95 -6.02
C ARG A 14 18.77 -33.78 -6.54
N PRO A 15 18.03 -34.47 -5.66
CA PRO A 15 16.88 -35.26 -6.08
C PRO A 15 15.95 -34.38 -6.91
N ALA A 16 15.41 -34.91 -8.00
CA ALA A 16 14.52 -34.12 -8.85
C ALA A 16 13.32 -33.62 -8.03
N PRO A 17 12.80 -32.42 -8.32
CA PRO A 17 11.52 -32.02 -7.76
C PRO A 17 10.43 -32.96 -8.25
N VAL A 18 9.41 -33.15 -7.42
CA VAL A 18 8.25 -33.96 -7.74
C VAL A 18 7.17 -33.04 -8.27
N THR A 19 6.56 -33.45 -9.37
CA THR A 19 5.52 -32.69 -10.05
C THR A 19 4.21 -33.47 -10.07
N PHE A 20 3.11 -32.81 -9.72
CA PHE A 20 1.75 -33.29 -9.89
C PHE A 20 0.99 -32.33 -10.81
N GLU A 21 0.37 -32.84 -11.86
CA GLU A 21 -0.38 -32.01 -12.80
C GLU A 21 -1.73 -32.62 -13.12
N LYS A 22 -2.79 -31.81 -13.10
CA LYS A 22 -4.14 -32.20 -13.54
C LYS A 22 -4.73 -33.39 -12.78
N GLU A 23 -4.25 -33.61 -11.55
CA GLU A 23 -4.79 -34.61 -10.64
C GLU A 23 -6.15 -34.15 -10.12
N THR A 24 -7.09 -35.08 -9.92
CA THR A 24 -8.43 -34.77 -9.42
C THR A 24 -8.88 -35.87 -8.47
N ASP A 25 -9.47 -35.50 -7.34
CA ASP A 25 -9.98 -36.43 -6.33
C ASP A 25 -8.91 -37.43 -5.83
N ALA A 26 -7.66 -36.96 -5.71
CA ALA A 26 -6.50 -37.81 -5.48
C ALA A 26 -5.78 -37.52 -4.15
N ALA A 27 -5.24 -38.59 -3.54
CA ALA A 27 -4.32 -38.51 -2.41
C ALA A 27 -2.86 -38.56 -2.88
N LEU A 28 -2.21 -37.40 -2.95
CA LEU A 28 -0.87 -37.21 -3.46
C LEU A 28 0.14 -37.26 -2.31
N THR A 29 1.06 -38.22 -2.35
CA THR A 29 2.12 -38.36 -1.34
C THR A 29 3.48 -38.06 -1.97
N VAL A 30 4.22 -37.13 -1.37
CA VAL A 30 5.55 -36.74 -1.85
C VAL A 30 6.60 -37.75 -1.37
N PRO A 31 7.37 -38.37 -2.28
CA PRO A 31 8.47 -39.24 -1.93
C PRO A 31 9.49 -38.59 -0.97
N PRO A 32 10.11 -39.36 -0.08
CA PRO A 32 11.17 -38.85 0.79
C PRO A 32 12.36 -38.33 -0.02
N GLN A 33 13.13 -37.41 0.57
CA GLN A 33 14.33 -36.82 -0.01
C GLN A 33 14.08 -36.01 -1.31
N THR A 34 12.86 -35.52 -1.54
CA THR A 34 12.56 -34.68 -2.70
C THR A 34 13.13 -33.26 -2.54
N SER A 35 13.70 -32.68 -3.61
CA SER A 35 14.23 -31.30 -3.53
C SER A 35 13.14 -30.24 -3.48
N GLY A 36 12.02 -30.42 -4.17
CA GLY A 36 10.88 -29.50 -4.14
C GLY A 36 9.62 -30.13 -4.73
N VAL A 37 8.47 -29.48 -4.52
CA VAL A 37 7.17 -29.98 -4.96
C VAL A 37 6.51 -28.92 -5.82
N PHE A 38 6.08 -29.31 -7.02
CA PHE A 38 5.30 -28.47 -7.91
C PHE A 38 3.95 -29.15 -8.18
N ALA A 39 2.87 -28.52 -7.76
CA ALA A 39 1.52 -28.98 -8.06
C ALA A 39 0.81 -27.94 -8.92
N SER A 40 0.24 -28.35 -10.06
CA SER A 40 -0.54 -27.45 -10.91
C SER A 40 -1.84 -28.07 -11.37
N ASN A 41 -2.89 -27.24 -11.45
CA ASN A 41 -4.20 -27.67 -11.92
C ASN A 41 -4.75 -28.89 -11.18
N ILE A 42 -4.46 -29.03 -9.88
CA ILE A 42 -4.99 -30.13 -9.05
C ILE A 42 -6.30 -29.69 -8.39
N VAL A 43 -7.25 -30.62 -8.25
CA VAL A 43 -8.60 -30.32 -7.76
C VAL A 43 -9.07 -31.37 -6.76
N ARG A 44 -9.58 -30.95 -5.60
CA ARG A 44 -10.09 -31.89 -4.56
C ARG A 44 -9.04 -32.93 -4.16
N CYS A 45 -7.81 -32.47 -3.94
CA CYS A 45 -6.67 -33.33 -3.65
C CYS A 45 -6.15 -33.13 -2.23
N SER A 46 -5.60 -34.20 -1.64
CA SER A 46 -4.80 -34.10 -0.42
C SER A 46 -3.31 -34.28 -0.77
N LEU A 47 -2.47 -33.29 -0.48
CA LEU A 47 -1.03 -33.33 -0.72
C LEU A 47 -0.26 -33.49 0.60
N LYS A 48 0.39 -34.64 0.78
CA LYS A 48 1.09 -35.01 2.02
C LYS A 48 2.60 -35.10 1.83
N MET A 49 3.34 -34.44 2.71
CA MET A 49 4.81 -34.40 2.75
C MET A 49 5.31 -34.80 4.14
N ASP A 50 5.58 -36.10 4.31
CA ASP A 50 6.00 -36.67 5.60
C ASP A 50 7.47 -36.37 5.95
N THR A 51 8.22 -35.76 5.04
CA THR A 51 9.61 -35.36 5.26
C THR A 51 9.83 -33.91 4.88
N LYS A 52 10.96 -33.36 5.33
CA LYS A 52 11.38 -32.01 5.01
C LYS A 52 11.67 -31.85 3.52
N VAL A 53 11.08 -30.84 2.90
CA VAL A 53 11.30 -30.47 1.48
C VAL A 53 11.89 -29.07 1.38
N THR A 54 12.51 -28.70 0.25
CA THR A 54 13.13 -27.37 0.13
C THR A 54 12.09 -26.30 -0.15
N GLN A 55 11.20 -26.53 -1.11
CA GLN A 55 10.22 -25.58 -1.60
C GLN A 55 8.96 -26.31 -2.05
N VAL A 56 7.80 -25.67 -1.90
CA VAL A 56 6.52 -26.17 -2.37
C VAL A 56 5.82 -25.06 -3.12
N THR A 57 5.37 -25.34 -4.34
CA THR A 57 4.63 -24.38 -5.16
C THR A 57 3.37 -25.05 -5.67
N VAL A 58 2.22 -24.45 -5.39
CA VAL A 58 0.90 -24.92 -5.81
C VAL A 58 0.25 -23.81 -6.62
N THR A 59 -0.15 -24.13 -7.85
CA THR A 59 -0.64 -23.12 -8.81
C THR A 59 -1.93 -23.53 -9.48
N ALA A 60 -2.85 -22.57 -9.72
CA ALA A 60 -4.06 -22.77 -10.49
C ALA A 60 -4.90 -23.98 -10.03
N SER A 61 -5.00 -24.18 -8.71
CA SER A 61 -5.53 -25.42 -8.11
C SER A 61 -6.65 -25.10 -7.10
N SER A 62 -7.55 -26.05 -6.85
CA SER A 62 -8.74 -25.79 -6.01
C SER A 62 -9.08 -26.92 -5.05
N GLU A 63 -9.65 -26.56 -3.89
CA GLU A 63 -10.11 -27.50 -2.87
C GLU A 63 -9.00 -28.48 -2.43
N ILE A 64 -7.92 -27.94 -1.87
CA ILE A 64 -6.70 -28.72 -1.59
C ILE A 64 -6.40 -28.74 -0.10
N ASP A 65 -6.15 -29.93 0.44
CA ASP A 65 -5.59 -30.12 1.77
C ASP A 65 -4.09 -30.42 1.67
N ILE A 66 -3.26 -29.50 2.17
CA ILE A 66 -1.80 -29.62 2.16
C ILE A 66 -1.32 -29.89 3.59
N ALA A 67 -0.58 -30.97 3.80
CA ALA A 67 0.03 -31.30 5.08
C ALA A 67 1.52 -31.57 4.91
N PHE A 68 2.37 -30.86 5.65
CA PHE A 68 3.83 -31.05 5.59
C PHE A 68 4.52 -30.96 6.95
N VAL A 69 5.67 -31.64 7.09
CA VAL A 69 6.50 -31.49 8.29
C VAL A 69 7.24 -30.16 8.28
N SER A 70 8.15 -29.96 7.31
CA SER A 70 8.91 -28.71 7.21
C SER A 70 9.19 -28.35 5.75
N VAL A 71 9.23 -27.04 5.47
CA VAL A 71 9.68 -26.47 4.20
C VAL A 71 10.81 -25.49 4.47
N ILE A 72 11.97 -25.70 3.84
CA ILE A 72 13.18 -24.90 4.11
C ILE A 72 13.00 -23.44 3.69
N SER A 73 12.47 -23.23 2.49
CA SER A 73 12.39 -21.92 1.85
C SER A 73 10.99 -21.34 1.95
N SER A 74 10.08 -21.77 1.08
CA SER A 74 8.74 -21.22 0.97
C SER A 74 7.71 -22.27 0.56
N LEU A 75 6.50 -22.09 1.10
CA LEU A 75 5.27 -22.56 0.48
C LEU A 75 4.67 -21.42 -0.33
N GLU A 76 4.43 -21.64 -1.62
CA GLU A 76 3.87 -20.67 -2.54
C GLU A 76 2.53 -21.16 -3.07
N LEU A 77 1.48 -20.40 -2.80
CA LEU A 77 0.14 -20.62 -3.31
C LEU A 77 -0.18 -19.50 -4.30
N VAL A 78 -0.43 -19.86 -5.56
CA VAL A 78 -0.65 -18.88 -6.62
C VAL A 78 -1.90 -19.22 -7.42
N ARG A 79 -2.89 -18.33 -7.44
CA ARG A 79 -4.17 -18.55 -8.15
C ARG A 79 -4.89 -19.82 -7.67
N CYS A 80 -4.94 -20.02 -6.36
CA CYS A 80 -5.60 -21.17 -5.76
C CYS A 80 -6.90 -20.78 -5.06
N HIS A 81 -7.85 -21.70 -4.96
CA HIS A 81 -9.13 -21.48 -4.27
C HIS A 81 -9.43 -22.60 -3.27
N GLY A 82 -9.88 -22.26 -2.06
CA GLY A 82 -10.28 -23.27 -1.06
C GLY A 82 -9.11 -24.15 -0.62
N VAL A 83 -7.99 -23.54 -0.23
CA VAL A 83 -6.79 -24.26 0.21
C VAL A 83 -6.72 -24.30 1.73
N ARG A 84 -6.47 -25.48 2.29
CA ARG A 84 -6.07 -25.64 3.69
C ARG A 84 -4.64 -26.15 3.73
N ALA A 85 -3.74 -25.42 4.37
CA ALA A 85 -2.36 -25.86 4.56
C ALA A 85 -2.03 -25.95 6.06
N ALA A 86 -1.46 -27.07 6.48
CA ALA A 86 -1.05 -27.31 7.86
C ALA A 86 0.37 -27.85 7.92
N PHE A 87 1.14 -27.40 8.91
CA PHE A 87 2.46 -27.94 9.16
C PHE A 87 2.79 -28.08 10.65
N THR A 88 3.69 -29.01 10.96
CA THR A 88 4.06 -29.35 12.35
C THR A 88 5.46 -28.88 12.73
N GLY A 89 6.36 -28.78 11.76
CA GLY A 89 7.74 -28.34 11.94
C GLY A 89 7.92 -26.86 11.60
N THR A 90 8.79 -26.58 10.65
CA THR A 90 9.22 -25.21 10.32
C THR A 90 8.90 -24.83 8.89
N CYS A 91 8.48 -23.59 8.69
CA CYS A 91 8.31 -22.96 7.39
C CYS A 91 8.80 -21.52 7.53
N ARG A 92 9.68 -21.05 6.63
CA ARG A 92 10.23 -19.70 6.75
C ARG A 92 9.26 -18.65 6.21
N THR A 93 8.71 -18.90 5.03
CA THR A 93 7.79 -17.99 4.36
C THR A 93 6.63 -18.75 3.73
N ILE A 94 5.43 -18.22 3.85
CA ILE A 94 4.27 -18.65 3.06
C ILE A 94 3.84 -17.47 2.20
N VAL A 95 3.80 -17.67 0.89
CA VAL A 95 3.34 -16.66 -0.08
C VAL A 95 1.96 -17.10 -0.56
N VAL A 96 1.00 -16.18 -0.47
CA VAL A 96 -0.37 -16.36 -0.94
C VAL A 96 -0.66 -15.25 -1.94
N ASP A 97 -0.72 -15.59 -3.22
CA ASP A 97 -0.90 -14.62 -4.30
C ASP A 97 -2.09 -14.98 -5.20
N ALA A 98 -2.95 -14.00 -5.46
CA ALA A 98 -4.17 -14.18 -6.26
C ALA A 98 -5.06 -15.36 -5.82
N CYS A 99 -5.09 -15.67 -4.51
CA CYS A 99 -5.82 -16.80 -3.96
C CYS A 99 -7.11 -16.37 -3.27
N ASP A 100 -8.03 -17.32 -3.08
CA ASP A 100 -9.25 -17.09 -2.33
C ASP A 100 -9.56 -18.25 -1.38
N ASN A 101 -10.05 -17.92 -0.17
CA ASN A 101 -10.41 -18.89 0.87
C ASN A 101 -9.23 -19.81 1.22
N VAL A 102 -8.17 -19.23 1.76
CA VAL A 102 -6.97 -19.94 2.21
C VAL A 102 -6.95 -20.02 3.73
N MET A 103 -6.77 -21.21 4.29
CA MET A 103 -6.60 -21.44 5.72
C MET A 103 -5.23 -22.04 6.01
N LEU A 104 -4.40 -21.30 6.74
CA LEU A 104 -3.08 -21.72 7.20
C LEU A 104 -3.18 -22.14 8.67
N VAL A 105 -2.92 -23.41 8.97
CA VAL A 105 -2.83 -23.92 10.34
C VAL A 105 -1.36 -23.93 10.73
N VAL A 106 -0.99 -23.01 11.61
CA VAL A 106 0.40 -22.77 12.01
C VAL A 106 0.65 -23.28 13.44
N PRO A 107 1.84 -23.86 13.72
CA PRO A 107 2.24 -24.16 15.10
C PRO A 107 2.25 -22.90 15.97
N ALA A 108 1.86 -23.03 17.24
CA ALA A 108 1.74 -21.90 18.17
C ALA A 108 3.01 -21.04 18.28
N GLU A 109 4.19 -21.68 18.32
CA GLU A 109 5.49 -21.03 18.44
C GLU A 109 6.16 -20.74 17.08
N SER A 110 5.39 -20.76 15.99
CA SER A 110 5.93 -20.57 14.64
C SER A 110 6.31 -19.11 14.39
N THR A 111 7.47 -18.90 13.78
CA THR A 111 7.96 -17.58 13.34
C THR A 111 7.78 -17.36 11.82
N VAL A 112 6.91 -18.17 11.20
CA VAL A 112 6.65 -18.14 9.76
C VAL A 112 6.18 -16.75 9.32
N ARG A 113 6.73 -16.26 8.21
CA ARG A 113 6.28 -15.02 7.59
C ARG A 113 5.23 -15.33 6.55
N VAL A 114 4.01 -14.83 6.73
CA VAL A 114 2.95 -14.95 5.72
C VAL A 114 2.90 -13.65 4.92
N VAL A 115 3.03 -13.76 3.61
CA VAL A 115 2.93 -12.65 2.66
C VAL A 115 1.70 -12.91 1.80
N SER A 116 0.74 -11.98 1.85
CA SER A 116 -0.49 -12.05 1.05
C SER A 116 -0.51 -10.90 0.04
N SER A 117 -0.87 -11.21 -1.21
CA SER A 117 -1.03 -10.25 -2.30
C SER A 117 -2.25 -10.63 -3.12
N ALA A 118 -3.07 -9.65 -3.50
CA ALA A 118 -4.24 -9.82 -4.36
C ALA A 118 -5.16 -11.01 -3.97
N SER A 119 -5.20 -11.36 -2.68
CA SER A 119 -5.88 -12.54 -2.17
C SER A 119 -6.97 -12.14 -1.19
N THR A 120 -8.05 -12.92 -1.13
CA THR A 120 -9.19 -12.67 -0.26
C THR A 120 -9.42 -13.81 0.72
N ARG A 121 -9.94 -13.52 1.91
CA ARG A 121 -10.31 -14.53 2.93
C ARG A 121 -9.15 -15.45 3.33
N VAL A 122 -7.97 -14.86 3.56
CA VAL A 122 -6.80 -15.57 4.10
C VAL A 122 -6.91 -15.63 5.63
N ARG A 123 -6.93 -16.84 6.19
CA ARG A 123 -7.06 -17.12 7.62
C ARG A 123 -5.83 -17.86 8.14
N ILE A 124 -5.29 -17.42 9.25
CA ILE A 124 -4.20 -18.07 9.97
C ILE A 124 -4.77 -18.58 11.30
N VAL A 125 -4.76 -19.88 11.51
CA VAL A 125 -5.21 -20.52 12.74
C VAL A 125 -3.98 -21.05 13.47
N THR A 126 -3.79 -20.62 14.71
CA THR A 126 -2.74 -21.17 15.56
C THR A 126 -3.24 -22.46 16.22
N SER A 127 -2.39 -23.49 16.28
CA SER A 127 -2.76 -24.78 16.87
C SER A 127 -3.09 -24.72 18.37
N ALA A 128 -2.69 -23.65 19.07
CA ALA A 128 -2.90 -23.49 20.51
C ALA A 128 -4.24 -22.84 20.91
N THR A 129 -4.81 -21.95 20.10
CA THR A 129 -5.94 -21.12 20.55
C THR A 129 -7.26 -21.39 19.84
N GLN A 130 -7.32 -22.20 18.78
CA GLN A 130 -8.49 -22.33 17.87
C GLN A 130 -9.00 -21.00 17.26
N ASP A 131 -8.54 -19.85 17.76
CA ASP A 131 -8.77 -18.53 17.23
C ASP A 131 -8.09 -18.40 15.87
N ALA A 132 -8.92 -18.13 14.86
CA ALA A 132 -8.46 -17.80 13.51
C ALA A 132 -8.13 -16.31 13.46
N TYR A 133 -6.85 -15.98 13.32
CA TYR A 133 -6.42 -14.66 12.89
C TYR A 133 -6.72 -14.52 11.40
N CYS A 134 -7.75 -13.77 11.05
CA CYS A 134 -7.92 -13.34 9.66
C CYS A 134 -6.81 -12.33 9.38
N VAL A 135 -6.07 -12.49 8.28
CA VAL A 135 -5.28 -11.37 7.75
C VAL A 135 -6.33 -10.42 7.20
N PRO A 136 -6.57 -9.25 7.83
CA PRO A 136 -7.61 -8.36 7.34
C PRO A 136 -7.18 -7.91 5.95
N ASP A 137 -8.07 -8.09 4.97
CA ASP A 137 -7.85 -7.54 3.64
C ASP A 137 -7.58 -6.03 3.77
N LEU A 138 -6.72 -5.50 2.90
CA LEU A 138 -6.54 -4.05 2.82
C LEU A 138 -7.84 -3.47 2.26
N ASP A 139 -8.71 -3.07 3.17
CA ASP A 139 -9.93 -2.38 2.79
C ASP A 139 -9.60 -0.94 2.39
N LEU A 140 -9.26 -0.77 1.12
CA LEU A 140 -8.99 0.54 0.51
C LEU A 140 -10.19 1.47 0.68
N GLN A 141 -11.42 0.96 0.66
CA GLN A 141 -12.63 1.76 0.83
C GLN A 141 -12.74 2.32 2.25
N THR A 142 -12.40 1.53 3.26
CA THR A 142 -12.28 2.02 4.64
C THR A 142 -11.21 3.12 4.71
N LEU A 143 -10.01 2.89 4.15
CA LEU A 143 -8.95 3.91 4.17
C LEU A 143 -9.34 5.21 3.45
N GLU A 144 -10.01 5.12 2.31
CA GLU A 144 -10.53 6.26 1.55
C GLU A 144 -11.58 7.04 2.36
N THR A 145 -12.49 6.34 3.02
CA THR A 145 -13.52 6.94 3.87
C THR A 145 -12.89 7.69 5.06
N CYS A 146 -11.85 7.10 5.65
CA CYS A 146 -11.14 7.67 6.80
C CYS A 146 -10.43 9.00 6.49
N ILE A 147 -10.00 9.21 5.24
CA ILE A 147 -9.32 10.44 4.80
C ILE A 147 -10.26 11.41 4.07
N ALA A 148 -11.55 11.10 3.99
CA ALA A 148 -12.53 11.99 3.38
C ALA A 148 -12.65 13.31 4.17
N PRO A 149 -12.90 14.44 3.49
CA PRO A 149 -13.06 14.61 2.04
C PRO A 149 -11.75 14.87 1.29
N TYR A 150 -10.60 14.72 1.96
CA TYR A 150 -9.30 15.13 1.44
C TYR A 150 -8.68 14.13 0.48
N GLY A 151 -9.04 12.84 0.58
CA GLY A 151 -8.64 11.80 -0.38
C GLY A 151 -9.39 11.88 -1.70
N ARG A 152 -8.70 11.49 -2.78
CA ARG A 152 -9.30 11.24 -4.09
C ARG A 152 -9.84 9.79 -4.17
N PRO A 153 -10.97 9.57 -4.86
CA PRO A 153 -11.42 8.22 -5.20
C PRO A 153 -10.37 7.47 -6.01
N ASP A 154 -10.24 6.17 -5.77
CA ASP A 154 -9.37 5.25 -6.54
C ASP A 154 -7.88 5.65 -6.55
N TYR A 155 -7.45 6.51 -5.62
CA TYR A 155 -6.07 6.95 -5.50
C TYR A 155 -5.57 6.71 -4.07
N PRO A 156 -4.36 6.14 -3.88
CA PRO A 156 -3.85 5.79 -2.55
C PRO A 156 -3.31 7.01 -1.79
N ASP A 157 -4.12 8.05 -1.63
CA ASP A 157 -3.74 9.32 -0.97
C ASP A 157 -3.33 9.12 0.49
N PHE A 158 -3.81 8.05 1.15
CA PHE A 158 -3.42 7.69 2.52
C PHE A 158 -1.90 7.49 2.68
N LEU A 159 -1.17 7.10 1.61
CA LEU A 159 0.30 6.96 1.63
C LEU A 159 1.05 8.29 1.86
N TYR A 160 0.39 9.40 1.56
CA TYR A 160 0.89 10.76 1.73
C TYR A 160 0.50 11.37 3.08
N TYR A 161 -0.32 10.68 3.89
CA TYR A 161 -0.88 11.22 5.11
C TYR A 161 -0.37 10.46 6.34
N HIS A 162 -0.36 11.16 7.48
CA HIS A 162 -0.01 10.57 8.77
C HIS A 162 -1.30 10.22 9.53
N PRO A 163 -1.52 8.95 9.96
CA PRO A 163 -2.71 8.56 10.71
C PRO A 163 -2.66 9.15 12.13
N CYS A 164 -3.17 10.36 12.29
CA CYS A 164 -3.02 11.14 13.52
C CYS A 164 -4.32 11.23 14.31
N GLN A 165 -4.39 10.50 15.43
CA GLN A 165 -5.57 10.48 16.32
C GLN A 165 -5.82 11.81 17.05
N SER A 166 -4.82 12.70 17.13
CA SER A 166 -5.00 14.00 17.78
C SER A 166 -5.76 15.01 16.91
N THR A 167 -6.03 14.68 15.64
CA THR A 167 -6.78 15.53 14.72
C THR A 167 -8.09 14.86 14.34
N GLN A 168 -9.16 15.65 14.23
CA GLN A 168 -10.45 15.20 13.66
C GLN A 168 -10.45 15.24 12.12
N LEU A 169 -9.28 15.29 11.49
CA LEU A 169 -9.14 15.41 10.03
C LEU A 169 -9.05 14.04 9.34
N ILE A 170 -8.72 12.99 10.09
CA ILE A 170 -8.70 11.61 9.64
C ILE A 170 -9.48 10.80 10.67
N ASP A 171 -10.59 10.20 10.26
CA ASP A 171 -11.40 9.36 11.13
C ASP A 171 -10.85 7.94 11.12
N LEU A 172 -10.20 7.54 12.21
CA LEU A 172 -9.61 6.21 12.32
C LEU A 172 -10.54 5.19 12.98
N ALA A 173 -11.81 5.53 13.29
CA ALA A 173 -12.70 4.69 14.08
C ALA A 173 -12.85 3.27 13.48
N GLU A 174 -13.11 3.20 12.18
CA GLU A 174 -13.36 1.96 11.45
C GLU A 174 -12.09 1.24 10.96
N VAL A 175 -10.92 1.88 11.03
CA VAL A 175 -9.65 1.24 10.65
C VAL A 175 -9.26 0.21 11.71
N SER A 176 -8.92 -1.02 11.33
CA SER A 176 -8.47 -2.01 12.32
C SER A 176 -7.19 -1.56 13.03
N PRO A 177 -6.95 -1.95 14.30
CA PRO A 177 -5.72 -1.61 15.02
C PRO A 177 -4.44 -2.02 14.27
N LEU A 178 -4.47 -3.18 13.60
CA LEU A 178 -3.35 -3.65 12.76
C LEU A 178 -3.09 -2.69 11.60
N TRP A 179 -4.12 -2.29 10.85
CA TRP A 179 -3.95 -1.36 9.73
C TRP A 179 -3.50 0.03 10.17
N ARG A 180 -3.96 0.51 11.33
CA ARG A 180 -3.45 1.74 11.93
C ARG A 180 -1.95 1.63 12.23
N ASP A 181 -1.52 0.52 12.81
CA ASP A 181 -0.10 0.29 13.12
C ASP A 181 0.74 0.22 11.84
N ILE A 182 0.30 -0.55 10.83
CA ILE A 182 0.95 -0.62 9.51
C ILE A 182 1.05 0.77 8.89
N TRP A 183 -0.02 1.55 8.87
CA TRP A 183 -0.02 2.90 8.31
C TRP A 183 0.92 3.85 9.09
N SER A 184 0.96 3.72 10.43
CA SER A 184 1.89 4.47 11.29
C SER A 184 3.38 4.13 11.04
N HIS A 185 3.66 2.97 10.44
CA HIS A 185 5.00 2.61 9.99
C HIS A 185 5.23 3.07 8.54
N TRP A 186 4.26 2.84 7.65
CA TRP A 186 4.34 3.22 6.25
C TRP A 186 4.62 4.70 6.07
N HIS A 187 3.94 5.61 6.78
CA HIS A 187 4.17 7.04 6.55
C HIS A 187 5.63 7.47 6.80
N LYS A 188 6.36 6.77 7.68
CA LYS A 188 7.78 7.02 8.01
C LYS A 188 8.74 6.46 6.98
N LEU A 189 8.31 5.54 6.14
CA LEU A 189 9.16 4.96 5.11
C LEU A 189 9.55 6.04 4.08
N PRO A 190 10.83 6.06 3.66
CA PRO A 190 11.23 6.82 2.48
C PRO A 190 10.35 6.46 1.28
N TRP A 191 10.05 7.45 0.43
CA TRP A 191 9.22 7.23 -0.77
C TRP A 191 9.78 6.15 -1.70
N THR A 192 11.11 6.02 -1.77
CA THR A 192 11.85 4.96 -2.48
C THR A 192 11.38 3.54 -2.14
N LEU A 193 10.80 3.33 -0.95
CA LEU A 193 10.29 2.05 -0.47
C LEU A 193 8.77 1.93 -0.59
N LYS A 194 8.04 3.04 -0.75
CA LYS A 194 6.57 3.06 -0.87
C LYS A 194 6.09 2.78 -2.29
N SER A 195 6.90 3.13 -3.29
CA SER A 195 6.59 2.90 -4.70
C SER A 195 7.87 2.64 -5.48
N TYR A 196 7.81 1.74 -6.47
CA TYR A 196 8.92 1.50 -7.41
C TYR A 196 9.09 2.69 -8.36
N THR A 197 7.96 3.28 -8.76
CA THR A 197 7.85 4.66 -9.24
C THR A 197 7.66 5.57 -8.05
N ALA A 198 8.55 5.46 -7.06
CA ALA A 198 8.60 6.48 -6.02
C ALA A 198 8.60 7.84 -6.72
N PRO A 199 8.02 8.87 -6.10
CA PRO A 199 8.49 10.22 -6.31
C PRO A 199 9.95 10.35 -5.81
N THR A 200 10.83 9.41 -6.17
CA THR A 200 12.28 9.39 -5.94
C THR A 200 12.95 10.55 -6.62
N ALA A 201 12.23 11.17 -7.54
CA ALA A 201 12.41 12.53 -7.91
C ALA A 201 11.03 13.18 -7.96
N LEU A 202 10.54 13.77 -6.85
CA LEU A 202 9.72 15.00 -6.93
C LEU A 202 10.54 16.14 -7.59
N GLN A 203 11.26 15.82 -8.66
CA GLN A 203 12.02 16.73 -9.52
C GLN A 203 11.20 17.02 -10.78
N HIS A 204 10.24 16.16 -11.15
CA HIS A 204 9.32 16.48 -12.23
C HIS A 204 8.10 17.20 -11.69
N LEU A 205 7.94 18.44 -12.14
CA LEU A 205 6.81 19.30 -11.77
C LEU A 205 5.45 18.64 -12.03
N ALA A 206 5.35 17.80 -13.08
CA ALA A 206 4.14 17.06 -13.43
C ALA A 206 3.65 16.17 -12.28
N ASP A 207 4.55 15.48 -11.58
CA ASP A 207 4.18 14.57 -10.48
C ASP A 207 3.81 15.36 -9.22
N LEU A 208 4.53 16.46 -8.98
CA LEU A 208 4.28 17.37 -7.87
C LEU A 208 2.90 18.03 -7.97
N VAL A 209 2.46 18.42 -9.17
CA VAL A 209 1.15 19.06 -9.31
C VAL A 209 -0.03 18.14 -9.09
N ASP A 210 0.18 16.83 -9.29
CA ASP A 210 -0.83 15.79 -9.10
C ASP A 210 -0.82 15.16 -7.70
N THR A 211 0.09 15.62 -6.83
CA THR A 211 0.18 15.20 -5.42
C THR A 211 -0.92 15.88 -4.59
N PRO A 212 -1.53 15.19 -3.60
CA PRO A 212 -2.55 15.78 -2.75
C PRO A 212 -1.95 16.81 -1.79
N ILE A 213 -2.67 17.92 -1.55
CA ILE A 213 -2.12 19.09 -0.82
C ILE A 213 -2.60 19.23 0.63
N TRP A 214 -3.73 18.62 1.01
CA TRP A 214 -4.43 18.98 2.24
C TRP A 214 -3.80 18.43 3.52
N LEU A 215 -3.47 17.14 3.54
CA LEU A 215 -2.98 16.40 4.73
C LEU A 215 -1.54 15.89 4.58
N GLN A 216 -0.77 16.52 3.68
CA GLN A 216 0.51 16.03 3.24
C GLN A 216 1.58 15.97 4.35
N VAL A 217 2.38 14.90 4.37
CA VAL A 217 3.56 14.71 5.23
C VAL A 217 4.87 15.21 4.61
N LEU A 218 4.90 15.41 3.29
CA LEU A 218 6.06 15.94 2.57
C LEU A 218 6.31 17.43 2.91
N PRO A 219 7.52 17.82 3.34
CA PRO A 219 7.85 19.20 3.71
C PRO A 219 7.58 20.22 2.60
N THR A 220 7.76 19.84 1.32
CA THR A 220 7.46 20.70 0.15
C THR A 220 6.02 21.23 0.12
N PHE A 221 5.09 20.54 0.77
CA PHE A 221 3.67 20.90 0.83
C PHE A 221 3.25 21.46 2.20
N HIS A 222 4.20 21.66 3.11
CA HIS A 222 3.90 22.28 4.38
C HIS A 222 3.79 23.79 4.24
N VAL A 223 2.99 24.37 5.13
CA VAL A 223 2.75 25.81 5.21
C VAL A 223 3.15 26.29 6.59
N THR A 224 3.77 27.47 6.64
CA THR A 224 4.28 28.01 7.90
C THR A 224 3.21 28.82 8.63
N ARG A 225 3.16 28.70 9.95
CA ARG A 225 2.54 29.71 10.83
C ARG A 225 3.57 30.79 11.22
N PRO A 226 3.14 31.99 11.65
CA PRO A 226 4.04 33.05 12.14
C PRO A 226 4.99 32.61 13.27
N VAL A 227 4.68 31.50 13.96
CA VAL A 227 5.50 30.86 14.97
C VAL A 227 6.03 29.54 14.39
N THR A 228 7.12 29.62 13.61
CA THR A 228 8.09 28.58 13.10
C THR A 228 7.69 27.11 12.90
N GLN A 229 6.43 26.72 13.04
CA GLN A 229 5.97 25.35 12.93
C GLN A 229 5.41 25.14 11.53
N GLU A 230 6.05 24.24 10.80
CA GLU A 230 5.54 23.67 9.55
C GLU A 230 4.41 22.69 9.87
N MET A 231 3.34 22.77 9.10
CA MET A 231 2.19 21.88 9.22
C MET A 231 1.49 21.73 7.88
N CYS A 232 0.66 20.70 7.74
CA CYS A 232 -0.17 20.53 6.56
C CYS A 232 -1.27 21.61 6.48
N LEU A 233 -1.74 21.84 5.25
CA LEU A 233 -2.69 22.91 4.92
C LEU A 233 -3.99 22.82 5.73
N ALA A 234 -4.58 21.63 5.85
CA ALA A 234 -5.84 21.44 6.56
C ALA A 234 -5.72 21.71 8.09
N VAL A 235 -4.57 21.44 8.69
CA VAL A 235 -4.30 21.76 10.10
C VAL A 235 -4.17 23.27 10.30
N LYS A 236 -3.47 23.97 9.39
CA LYS A 236 -3.35 25.43 9.45
C LYS A 236 -4.72 26.11 9.39
N LEU A 237 -5.59 25.62 8.50
CA LEU A 237 -6.88 26.23 8.15
C LEU A 237 -8.05 25.82 9.09
N GLY A 238 -7.80 25.70 10.39
CA GLY A 238 -8.78 25.22 11.37
C GLY A 238 -10.04 26.08 11.54
N TYR A 239 -9.97 27.41 11.34
CA TYR A 239 -11.07 28.34 11.65
C TYR A 239 -12.28 28.23 10.71
N HIS A 240 -12.12 27.71 9.50
CA HIS A 240 -13.22 27.47 8.53
C HIS A 240 -13.17 26.05 7.97
N ARG A 241 -12.85 25.07 8.83
CA ARG A 241 -12.65 23.67 8.43
C ARG A 241 -13.79 23.10 7.57
N PRO A 242 -15.09 23.30 7.90
CA PRO A 242 -16.18 22.80 7.04
C PRO A 242 -16.15 23.36 5.61
N PHE A 243 -15.77 24.64 5.46
CA PHE A 243 -15.65 25.25 4.14
C PHE A 243 -14.50 24.62 3.35
N TYR A 244 -13.31 24.48 3.96
CA TYR A 244 -12.17 23.87 3.27
C TYR A 244 -12.37 22.37 2.99
N ALA A 245 -13.09 21.67 3.85
CA ALA A 245 -13.57 20.31 3.59
C ALA A 245 -14.46 20.26 2.34
N ALA A 246 -15.41 21.20 2.19
CA ALA A 246 -16.23 21.32 0.98
C ALA A 246 -15.42 21.69 -0.27
N VAL A 247 -14.40 22.54 -0.13
CA VAL A 247 -13.45 22.85 -1.21
C VAL A 247 -12.76 21.57 -1.67
N ALA A 248 -12.16 20.80 -0.76
CA ALA A 248 -11.53 19.52 -1.07
C ALA A 248 -12.51 18.52 -1.71
N ALA A 249 -13.73 18.41 -1.17
CA ALA A 249 -14.78 17.56 -1.70
C ALA A 249 -15.18 17.90 -3.15
N SER A 250 -15.00 19.17 -3.55
CA SER A 250 -15.34 19.69 -4.88
C SER A 250 -14.21 19.54 -5.92
N ASP A 251 -13.41 18.48 -5.77
CA ASP A 251 -12.26 18.11 -6.60
C ASP A 251 -11.04 19.03 -6.54
N LEU A 252 -11.01 19.96 -5.59
CA LEU A 252 -9.86 20.84 -5.38
C LEU A 252 -8.87 20.21 -4.39
N ARG A 253 -8.24 19.08 -4.78
CA ARG A 253 -7.38 18.24 -3.93
C ARG A 253 -5.89 18.29 -4.28
N THR A 254 -5.52 18.75 -5.47
CA THR A 254 -4.14 18.78 -5.99
C THR A 254 -3.77 20.19 -6.47
N LEU A 255 -2.48 20.50 -6.69
CA LEU A 255 -2.11 21.81 -7.26
C LEU A 255 -2.70 21.97 -8.67
N ARG A 256 -2.70 20.90 -9.48
CA ARG A 256 -3.28 20.90 -10.83
C ARG A 256 -4.74 21.34 -10.84
N SER A 257 -5.51 20.96 -9.82
CA SER A 257 -6.93 21.31 -9.73
C SER A 257 -7.20 22.82 -9.62
N PHE A 258 -6.20 23.62 -9.24
CA PHE A 258 -6.28 25.09 -9.17
C PHE A 258 -5.74 25.79 -10.43
N MET A 259 -5.02 25.09 -11.29
CA MET A 259 -4.40 25.67 -12.49
C MET A 259 -5.44 25.91 -13.58
N SER A 260 -5.18 26.86 -14.46
CA SER A 260 -6.00 27.06 -15.66
C SER A 260 -5.86 25.88 -16.64
N ALA A 261 -6.75 25.80 -17.62
CA ALA A 261 -6.63 24.82 -18.71
C ALA A 261 -5.35 25.01 -19.56
N SER A 262 -4.79 26.23 -19.58
CA SER A 262 -3.49 26.54 -20.21
C SER A 262 -2.28 26.11 -19.35
N GLY A 263 -2.52 25.65 -18.12
CA GLY A 263 -1.46 25.30 -17.17
C GLY A 263 -0.87 26.49 -16.43
N GLU A 264 -1.53 27.64 -16.43
CA GLU A 264 -1.03 28.82 -15.71
C GLU A 264 -1.52 28.81 -14.26
N TRP A 265 -0.69 29.33 -13.36
CA TRP A 265 -1.10 29.55 -11.98
C TRP A 265 -2.12 30.70 -11.93
N PRO A 266 -3.28 30.54 -11.27
CA PRO A 266 -4.32 31.56 -11.31
C PRO A 266 -3.89 32.81 -10.53
N THR A 267 -4.40 33.97 -10.96
CA THR A 267 -4.41 35.18 -10.12
C THR A 267 -5.40 35.03 -8.95
N LEU A 268 -5.27 35.85 -7.90
CA LEU A 268 -6.22 35.81 -6.77
C LEU A 268 -7.70 35.96 -7.18
N PRO A 269 -8.08 36.86 -8.12
CA PRO A 269 -9.46 36.92 -8.61
C PRO A 269 -9.91 35.64 -9.31
N GLN A 270 -9.07 35.06 -10.18
CA GLN A 270 -9.37 33.80 -10.88
C GLN A 270 -9.51 32.63 -9.91
N PHE A 271 -8.60 32.53 -8.93
CA PHE A 271 -8.64 31.55 -7.86
C PHE A 271 -9.93 31.68 -7.04
N THR A 272 -10.30 32.91 -6.67
CA THR A 272 -11.50 33.20 -5.88
C THR A 272 -12.77 32.80 -6.65
N ALA A 273 -12.84 33.13 -7.93
CA ALA A 273 -13.95 32.74 -8.80
C ALA A 273 -14.05 31.21 -8.94
N LEU A 274 -12.91 30.53 -9.14
CA LEU A 274 -12.84 29.07 -9.23
C LEU A 274 -13.36 28.40 -7.95
N VAL A 275 -12.81 28.77 -6.79
CA VAL A 275 -13.19 28.16 -5.50
C VAL A 275 -14.67 28.42 -5.21
N ASN A 276 -15.13 29.67 -5.35
CA ASN A 276 -16.53 30.02 -5.09
C ASN A 276 -17.50 29.31 -6.05
N GLY A 277 -17.11 29.13 -7.32
CA GLY A 277 -17.90 28.37 -8.28
C GLY A 277 -18.04 26.90 -7.90
N ARG A 278 -16.95 26.29 -7.41
CA ARG A 278 -16.92 24.87 -6.99
C ARG A 278 -17.74 24.60 -5.74
N VAL A 279 -17.73 25.53 -4.77
CA VAL A 279 -18.46 25.37 -3.49
C VAL A 279 -19.76 26.17 -3.42
N ALA A 280 -20.31 26.59 -4.57
CA ALA A 280 -21.49 27.45 -4.62
C ALA A 280 -22.68 26.87 -3.84
N GLY A 281 -22.89 25.55 -3.92
CA GLY A 281 -23.95 24.81 -3.21
C GLY A 281 -23.61 24.36 -1.79
N SER A 282 -22.48 24.78 -1.22
CA SER A 282 -22.11 24.45 0.16
C SER A 282 -22.67 25.50 1.13
N ASP A 283 -23.35 25.01 2.18
CA ASP A 283 -23.84 25.80 3.32
C ASP A 283 -22.76 26.10 4.37
N ALA A 284 -21.51 25.66 4.15
CA ALA A 284 -20.44 25.84 5.11
C ALA A 284 -20.09 27.32 5.34
N PRO A 285 -19.85 27.75 6.60
CA PRO A 285 -19.45 29.13 6.91
C PRO A 285 -18.18 29.55 6.17
N ARG A 286 -18.30 30.55 5.30
CA ARG A 286 -17.22 30.99 4.40
C ARG A 286 -16.29 32.00 5.07
N PRO A 287 -14.97 31.95 4.80
CA PRO A 287 -14.08 33.03 5.17
C PRO A 287 -14.43 34.31 4.40
N VAL A 288 -14.20 35.47 5.03
CA VAL A 288 -14.41 36.79 4.40
C VAL A 288 -13.51 36.98 3.17
N SER A 289 -12.33 36.36 3.18
CA SER A 289 -11.36 36.43 2.09
C SER A 289 -10.68 35.09 1.90
N LEU A 290 -10.43 34.74 0.64
CA LEU A 290 -9.64 33.58 0.25
C LEU A 290 -8.15 33.89 0.08
N ALA A 291 -7.71 35.12 0.38
CA ALA A 291 -6.32 35.54 0.21
C ALA A 291 -5.33 34.69 1.02
N VAL A 292 -5.71 34.24 2.22
CA VAL A 292 -4.86 33.36 3.05
C VAL A 292 -4.71 31.99 2.39
N LEU A 293 -5.81 31.38 1.95
CA LEU A 293 -5.79 30.09 1.24
C LEU A 293 -4.96 30.20 -0.05
N TYR A 294 -5.21 31.25 -0.84
CA TYR A 294 -4.47 31.49 -2.08
C TYR A 294 -2.97 31.66 -1.82
N LYS A 295 -2.58 32.46 -0.83
CA LYS A 295 -1.18 32.65 -0.44
C LYS A 295 -0.52 31.32 -0.05
N ASP A 296 -1.20 30.52 0.75
CA ASP A 296 -0.67 29.24 1.24
C ASP A 296 -0.51 28.21 0.13
N ILE A 297 -1.51 28.06 -0.75
CA ILE A 297 -1.41 27.14 -1.89
C ILE A 297 -0.37 27.66 -2.90
N THR A 298 -0.27 28.97 -3.11
CA THR A 298 0.76 29.57 -3.97
C THR A 298 2.16 29.33 -3.41
N HIS A 299 2.33 29.35 -2.09
CA HIS A 299 3.60 28.98 -1.44
C HIS A 299 3.96 27.52 -1.72
N ILE A 300 3.01 26.60 -1.59
CA ILE A 300 3.21 25.18 -1.93
C ILE A 300 3.59 25.02 -3.41
N TRP A 301 2.90 25.73 -4.31
CA TRP A 301 3.21 25.75 -5.73
C TRP A 301 4.65 26.21 -6.02
N GLN A 302 5.09 27.30 -5.38
CA GLN A 302 6.45 27.81 -5.51
C GLN A 302 7.49 26.81 -4.98
N ALA A 303 7.22 26.19 -3.83
CA ALA A 303 8.08 25.15 -3.26
C ALA A 303 8.18 23.93 -4.19
N ALA A 304 7.08 23.52 -4.83
CA ALA A 304 7.06 22.47 -5.84
C ALA A 304 7.90 22.86 -7.07
N CYS A 305 7.76 24.08 -7.58
CA CYS A 305 8.59 24.57 -8.70
C CYS A 305 10.08 24.54 -8.37
N LEU A 306 10.46 25.00 -7.17
CA LEU A 306 11.85 24.99 -6.69
C LEU A 306 12.39 23.56 -6.54
N ALA A 307 11.62 22.66 -5.92
CA ALA A 307 12.00 21.25 -5.78
C ALA A 307 12.18 20.56 -7.14
N SER A 308 11.44 21.00 -8.16
CA SER A 308 11.54 20.50 -9.53
C SER A 308 12.73 21.02 -10.35
N GLY A 309 13.49 21.99 -9.82
CA GLY A 309 14.58 22.62 -10.58
C GLY A 309 14.11 23.48 -11.76
N ALA A 310 12.83 23.84 -11.83
CA ALA A 310 12.21 24.60 -12.91
C ALA A 310 12.51 26.12 -12.86
N THR A 311 13.72 26.51 -12.44
CA THR A 311 14.16 27.91 -12.35
C THR A 311 15.32 28.16 -13.34
N GLY A 312 15.00 28.64 -14.55
CA GLY A 312 15.98 28.98 -15.61
C GLY A 312 15.36 28.91 -17.01
N ASP A 313 16.05 29.40 -18.05
CA ASP A 313 15.62 29.58 -19.47
C ASP A 313 15.04 28.33 -20.20
N GLY A 314 14.84 27.21 -19.51
CA GLY A 314 14.10 26.02 -19.95
C GLY A 314 12.90 25.67 -19.07
N ALA A 315 12.42 26.59 -18.22
CA ALA A 315 11.26 26.37 -17.36
C ALA A 315 10.02 26.07 -18.22
N PRO A 316 9.28 24.99 -17.93
CA PRO A 316 8.04 24.72 -18.67
C PRO A 316 7.06 25.87 -18.38
N ARG A 317 6.23 26.24 -19.38
CA ARG A 317 5.38 27.46 -19.39
C ARG A 317 4.57 27.72 -18.10
N TYR A 318 4.35 26.68 -17.30
CA TYR A 318 3.68 26.68 -16.01
C TYR A 318 4.29 27.63 -14.95
N CYS A 319 5.59 27.98 -15.00
CA CYS A 319 6.26 28.76 -13.95
C CYS A 319 6.17 30.30 -14.07
N THR A 320 5.31 30.85 -14.93
CA THR A 320 5.15 32.31 -15.03
C THR A 320 4.27 32.83 -13.89
N LEU A 321 4.92 33.44 -12.88
CA LEU A 321 4.22 34.12 -11.78
C LEU A 321 3.72 35.49 -12.25
N ASN A 322 2.41 35.71 -12.13
CA ASN A 322 1.89 37.07 -11.99
C ASN A 322 2.32 37.58 -10.61
N ARG A 323 3.15 38.64 -10.56
CA ARG A 323 3.55 39.27 -9.30
C ARG A 323 2.30 39.60 -8.48
N VAL A 324 2.28 39.11 -7.24
CA VAL A 324 1.34 39.56 -6.22
C VAL A 324 1.99 40.75 -5.56
N ASP A 325 1.53 41.96 -5.92
CA ASP A 325 1.76 43.17 -5.14
C ASP A 325 0.85 43.19 -3.90
#